data_AF-A0A960UAF7-F1
#
_entry.id   AF-A0A960UAF7-F1
#
_cell.length_a   1.000
_cell.length_b   1.000
_cell.length_c   1.000
_cell.angle_alpha   90.00
_cell.angle_beta   90.00
_cell.angle_gamma   90.00
#
_symmetry.space_group_name_H-M   'P 1'
#
loop_
_entity.id
_entity.type
_entity.pdbx_description
1 polymer ?
#
loop_
_entity_poly.entity_id
_entity_poly.type
_entity_poly.pdbx_seq_one_letter_code
_entity_poly.pdbx_strand_id
1 'polypeptide(L)'
;LTSENRWEAGLQLKLDEVEGELKKVGFFALELLQKDGSRVRIPYRLLLEKQFVVRSGRKEELRGHTFELICEKGTRYSSIERKIMEIIYNYPWTSLAREPIIKNISRPGGELELEITVYTLGNTNYNELEKKIISGITRDPKKEGNR
;
A
#
# COMPACT_ATOMS: atom_id res chain seq x y z
N LEU A 1 28.97 2.11 -1.56
CA LEU A 1 28.39 0.93 -0.89
C LEU A 1 27.19 1.41 -0.10
N THR A 2 26.01 1.24 -0.68
CA THR A 2 24.72 1.67 -0.14
C THR A 2 24.39 0.82 1.08
N SER A 3 24.48 1.43 2.27
CA SER A 3 24.14 0.79 3.54
C SER A 3 22.66 0.46 3.57
N GLU A 4 22.35 -0.84 3.57
CA GLU A 4 21.01 -1.34 3.81
C GLU A 4 20.59 -1.02 5.26
N ASN A 5 19.87 0.09 5.44
CA ASN A 5 19.20 0.45 6.69
C ASN A 5 18.03 -0.53 6.98
N ARG A 6 18.33 -1.79 7.33
CA ARG A 6 17.32 -2.81 7.65
C ARG A 6 16.77 -2.73 9.09
N TRP A 7 17.24 -1.78 9.90
CA TRP A 7 16.90 -1.69 11.33
C TRP A 7 16.34 -0.31 11.66
N GLU A 8 15.01 -0.16 11.57
CA GLU A 8 14.30 1.06 11.93
C GLU A 8 13.58 0.90 13.28
N ALA A 9 13.54 1.98 14.07
CA ALA A 9 12.75 1.99 15.30
C ALA A 9 11.25 1.76 14.97
N GLY A 10 10.59 0.88 15.72
CA GLY A 10 9.20 0.46 15.51
C GLY A 10 9.03 -0.92 14.86
N LEU A 11 10.12 -1.60 14.48
CA LEU A 11 10.06 -2.98 13.98
C LEU A 11 9.79 -3.97 15.12
N GLN A 12 8.96 -5.00 14.90
CA GLN A 12 8.81 -6.09 15.85
C GLN A 12 9.82 -7.20 15.53
N LEU A 13 10.66 -7.52 16.51
CA LEU A 13 11.68 -8.54 16.38
C LEU A 13 11.28 -9.74 17.23
N LYS A 14 11.34 -10.92 16.63
CA LYS A 14 11.21 -12.20 17.35
C LYS A 14 12.53 -12.97 17.22
N LEU A 15 13.12 -13.27 18.37
CA LEU A 15 14.31 -14.09 18.55
C LEU A 15 13.97 -15.25 19.50
N ASP A 16 13.88 -16.48 19.00
CA ASP A 16 13.53 -17.66 19.80
C ASP A 16 12.32 -17.40 20.73
N GLU A 17 12.56 -17.21 22.03
CA GLU A 17 11.56 -16.96 23.09
C GLU A 17 11.33 -15.46 23.41
N VAL A 18 12.09 -14.56 22.79
CA VAL A 18 12.07 -13.12 23.04
C VAL A 18 11.38 -12.39 21.88
N GLU A 19 10.22 -11.80 22.15
CA GLU A 19 9.48 -10.95 21.20
C GLU A 19 9.39 -9.51 21.74
N GLY A 20 9.74 -8.52 20.92
CA GLY A 20 9.66 -7.12 21.34
C GLY A 20 9.77 -6.11 20.19
N GLU A 21 9.37 -4.89 20.45
CA GLU A 21 9.46 -3.76 19.52
C GLU A 21 10.84 -3.09 19.62
N LEU A 22 11.52 -2.93 18.49
CA LEU A 22 12.79 -2.23 18.40
C LEU A 22 12.59 -0.75 18.71
N LYS A 23 12.98 -0.30 19.90
CA LYS A 23 12.87 1.11 20.29
C LYS A 23 14.10 1.92 19.89
N LYS A 24 15.28 1.30 19.93
CA LYS A 24 16.53 2.03 19.68
C LYS A 24 17.60 1.14 19.07
N VAL A 25 18.30 1.69 18.10
CA VAL A 25 19.50 1.13 17.49
C VAL A 25 20.70 1.82 18.14
N GLY A 26 21.39 1.13 19.04
CA GLY A 26 22.61 1.61 19.66
C GLY A 26 23.86 1.22 18.87
N PHE A 27 25.02 1.76 19.24
CA PHE A 27 26.28 1.47 18.53
C PHE A 27 26.75 0.02 18.68
N PHE A 28 26.48 -0.62 19.83
CA PHE A 28 26.91 -2.00 20.13
C PHE A 28 25.76 -3.01 20.29
N ALA A 29 24.52 -2.53 20.40
CA ALA A 29 23.37 -3.37 20.67
C ALA A 29 22.07 -2.71 20.21
N LEU A 30 21.06 -3.54 19.94
CA LEU A 30 19.67 -3.15 19.76
C LEU A 30 18.93 -3.18 21.10
N GLU A 31 17.98 -2.28 21.29
CA GLU A 31 17.07 -2.27 22.45
C GLU A 31 15.65 -2.63 22.00
N LEU A 32 15.13 -3.74 22.52
CA LEU A 32 13.76 -4.19 22.35
C LEU A 32 12.92 -3.84 23.58
N LEU A 33 11.68 -3.42 23.36
CA LEU A 33 10.64 -3.31 24.37
C LEU A 33 9.72 -4.52 24.29
N GLN A 34 9.64 -5.30 25.36
CA GLN A 34 8.75 -6.46 25.45
C GLN A 34 7.33 -6.05 25.87
N LYS A 35 6.36 -6.96 25.71
CA LYS A 35 4.94 -6.72 26.03
C LYS A 35 4.69 -6.46 27.52
N ASP A 36 5.57 -6.94 28.39
CA ASP A 36 5.54 -6.72 29.84
C ASP A 36 6.12 -5.35 30.26
N GLY A 37 6.58 -4.54 29.29
CA GLY A 37 7.20 -3.25 29.52
C GLY A 37 8.70 -3.32 29.85
N SER A 38 9.28 -4.53 29.90
CA SER A 38 10.71 -4.71 30.13
C SER A 38 11.53 -4.38 28.86
N ARG A 39 12.78 -3.96 29.06
CA ARG A 39 13.69 -3.61 27.97
C ARG A 39 14.80 -4.66 27.86
N VAL A 40 14.92 -5.28 26.70
CA VAL A 40 15.95 -6.28 26.42
C VAL A 40 16.98 -5.68 25.47
N ARG A 41 18.26 -5.78 25.85
CA ARG A 41 19.38 -5.30 25.05
C ARG A 41 20.06 -6.47 24.35
N ILE A 42 20.08 -6.46 23.03
CA ILE A 42 20.63 -7.54 22.19
C ILE A 42 21.91 -7.04 21.49
N PRO A 43 23.10 -7.57 21.85
CA PRO A 43 24.33 -7.29 21.13
C PRO A 43 24.27 -7.76 19.66
N TYR A 44 24.87 -7.00 18.75
CA TYR A 44 24.87 -7.33 17.31
C TYR A 44 25.48 -8.70 17.01
N ARG A 45 26.42 -9.17 17.82
CA ARG A 45 27.02 -10.51 17.67
C ARG A 45 25.98 -11.62 17.68
N LEU A 46 24.95 -11.50 18.54
CA LEU A 46 23.86 -12.47 18.58
C LEU A 46 22.98 -12.41 17.34
N LEU A 47 22.92 -11.25 16.65
CA LEU A 47 22.22 -11.10 15.37
C LEU A 47 22.84 -11.92 14.23
N LEU A 48 24.15 -12.14 14.30
CA LEU A 48 24.90 -12.89 13.30
C LEU A 48 24.85 -14.39 13.55
N GLU A 49 24.75 -14.80 14.83
CA GLU A 49 24.80 -16.20 15.25
C GLU A 49 23.41 -16.87 15.26
N LYS A 50 22.32 -16.10 15.34
CA LYS A 50 20.94 -16.61 15.40
C LYS A 50 20.09 -16.13 14.22
N GLN A 51 19.11 -16.93 13.81
CA GLN A 51 18.11 -16.49 12.81
C GLN A 51 17.07 -15.59 13.46
N PHE A 52 16.93 -14.36 12.96
CA PHE A 52 15.91 -13.41 13.41
C PHE A 52 14.74 -13.42 12.45
N VAL A 53 13.53 -13.46 13.00
CA VAL A 53 12.33 -13.17 12.23
C VAL A 53 11.99 -11.70 12.49
N VAL A 54 12.33 -10.85 11.53
CA VAL A 54 11.90 -9.46 11.52
C VAL A 54 10.45 -9.43 11.06
N ARG A 55 9.54 -9.08 11.96
CA ARG A 55 8.16 -8.75 11.60
C ARG A 55 8.10 -7.23 11.53
N SER A 56 7.86 -6.68 10.34
CA SER A 56 7.64 -5.23 10.22
C SER A 56 6.49 -4.84 11.14
N GLY A 57 6.81 -4.11 12.22
CA GLY A 57 5.84 -3.70 13.25
C GLY A 57 4.81 -2.71 12.70
N ARG A 58 5.06 -2.15 11.52
CA ARG A 58 4.00 -1.62 10.68
C ARG A 58 3.31 -2.81 10.01
N LYS A 59 2.17 -3.22 10.57
CA LYS A 59 1.05 -3.54 9.68
C LYS A 59 0.99 -2.33 8.75
N GLU A 60 1.35 -2.48 7.49
CA GLU A 60 0.96 -1.48 6.50
C GLU A 60 -0.56 -1.38 6.64
N GLU A 61 -1.03 -0.31 7.27
CA GLU A 61 -2.44 -0.11 7.51
C GLU A 61 -3.06 0.09 6.13
N LEU A 62 -3.64 -0.99 5.61
CA LEU A 62 -4.39 -0.97 4.37
C LEU A 62 -5.63 -0.12 4.61
N ARG A 63 -5.65 1.06 3.98
CA ARG A 63 -6.83 1.92 4.00
C ARG A 63 -7.61 1.72 2.72
N GLY A 64 -8.88 1.35 2.88
CA GLY A 64 -9.83 1.27 1.77
C GLY A 64 -10.44 2.64 1.54
N HIS A 65 -10.39 3.10 0.30
CA HIS A 65 -11.01 4.35 -0.13
C HIS A 65 -12.00 4.05 -1.25
N THR A 66 -13.21 4.55 -1.13
CA THR A 66 -14.28 4.36 -2.12
C THR A 66 -14.70 5.70 -2.69
N PHE A 67 -14.83 5.76 -4.02
CA PHE A 67 -15.37 6.91 -4.73
C PHE A 67 -16.24 6.48 -5.90
N GLU A 68 -17.06 7.42 -6.39
CA GLU A 68 -17.93 7.22 -7.54
C GLU A 68 -17.32 7.91 -8.78
N LEU A 69 -17.42 7.26 -9.93
CA LEU A 69 -16.99 7.78 -11.22
C LEU A 69 -18.14 7.65 -12.24
N ILE A 70 -18.57 8.79 -12.79
CA ILE A 70 -19.53 8.84 -13.89
C ILE A 70 -18.75 8.83 -15.20
N CYS A 71 -19.06 7.88 -16.07
CA CYS A 71 -18.43 7.72 -17.38
C CYS A 71 -19.35 8.23 -18.50
N GLU A 72 -18.75 8.65 -19.62
CA GLU A 72 -19.50 9.10 -20.80
C GLU A 72 -20.44 8.01 -21.35
N LYS A 73 -21.58 8.44 -21.88
CA LYS A 73 -22.58 7.54 -22.50
C LYS A 73 -21.95 6.76 -23.66
N GLY A 74 -22.25 5.47 -23.73
CA GLY A 74 -21.75 4.57 -24.77
C GLY A 74 -20.39 3.92 -24.47
N THR A 75 -19.78 4.26 -23.33
CA THR A 75 -18.53 3.64 -22.89
C THR A 75 -18.78 2.22 -22.39
N ARG A 76 -17.94 1.26 -22.83
CA ARG A 76 -18.02 -0.14 -22.38
C ARG A 76 -17.38 -0.31 -21.01
N TYR A 77 -18.11 -0.94 -20.08
CA TYR A 77 -17.64 -1.26 -18.73
C TYR A 77 -16.26 -1.94 -18.73
N SER A 78 -16.09 -3.02 -19.51
CA SER A 78 -14.85 -3.79 -19.55
C SER A 78 -13.62 -2.98 -19.99
N SER A 79 -13.81 -2.01 -20.89
CA SER A 79 -12.73 -1.12 -21.33
C SER A 79 -12.30 -0.17 -20.23
N ILE A 80 -13.25 0.32 -19.43
CA ILE A 80 -12.99 1.26 -18.34
C ILE A 80 -12.41 0.53 -17.13
N GLU A 81 -12.98 -0.60 -16.76
CA GLU A 81 -12.45 -1.48 -15.73
C GLU A 81 -10.97 -1.78 -15.98
N ARG A 82 -10.62 -2.21 -17.21
CA ARG A 82 -9.22 -2.48 -17.57
C ARG A 82 -8.31 -1.26 -17.38
N LYS A 83 -8.75 -0.08 -17.82
CA LYS A 83 -7.97 1.17 -17.66
C LYS A 83 -7.79 1.55 -16.19
N ILE A 84 -8.85 1.43 -15.38
CA ILE A 84 -8.81 1.72 -13.94
C ILE A 84 -7.81 0.76 -13.27
N MET A 85 -7.89 -0.53 -13.57
CA MET A 85 -6.97 -1.55 -13.05
C MET A 85 -5.52 -1.26 -13.43
N GLU A 86 -5.26 -0.88 -14.68
CA GLU A 86 -3.93 -0.49 -15.15
C GLU A 86 -3.39 0.73 -14.38
N ILE A 87 -4.20 1.75 -14.13
CA ILE A 87 -3.79 2.94 -13.36
C ILE A 87 -3.50 2.56 -11.90
N ILE A 88 -4.35 1.74 -11.29
CA ILE A 88 -4.19 1.29 -9.90
C ILE A 88 -2.89 0.50 -9.77
N TYR A 89 -2.67 -0.55 -10.56
CA TYR A 89 -1.50 -1.41 -10.42
C TYR A 89 -0.17 -0.72 -10.74
N ASN A 90 -0.19 0.33 -11.56
CA ASN A 90 1.00 1.13 -11.85
C ASN A 90 1.23 2.26 -10.83
N TYR A 91 0.40 2.38 -9.79
CA TYR A 91 0.56 3.42 -8.79
C TYR A 91 1.43 2.94 -7.62
N PRO A 92 2.48 3.68 -7.22
CA PRO A 92 3.47 3.20 -6.23
C PRO A 92 2.92 2.85 -4.84
N TRP A 93 1.73 3.34 -4.51
CA TRP A 93 1.18 3.31 -3.15
C TRP A 93 -0.08 2.47 -3.01
N THR A 94 -0.46 1.74 -4.06
CA THR A 94 -1.58 0.81 -4.02
C THR A 94 -1.15 -0.54 -3.46
N SER A 95 -2.04 -1.13 -2.67
CA SER A 95 -1.83 -2.48 -2.17
C SER A 95 -2.02 -3.51 -3.27
N LEU A 96 -1.01 -4.36 -3.44
CA LEU A 96 -1.11 -5.59 -4.25
C LEU A 96 -1.68 -6.76 -3.44
N ALA A 97 -1.75 -6.62 -2.10
CA ALA A 97 -2.25 -7.67 -1.22
C ALA A 97 -3.78 -7.78 -1.23
N ARG A 98 -4.50 -6.74 -1.68
CA ARG A 98 -5.94 -6.72 -1.78
C ARG A 98 -6.37 -6.11 -3.11
N GLU A 99 -7.13 -6.88 -3.88
CA GLU A 99 -7.62 -6.43 -5.18
C GLU A 99 -8.58 -5.25 -5.02
N PRO A 100 -8.50 -4.23 -5.90
CA PRO A 100 -9.49 -3.17 -5.96
C PRO A 100 -10.85 -3.73 -6.38
N ILE A 101 -11.92 -3.08 -5.92
CA ILE A 101 -13.29 -3.47 -6.22
C ILE A 101 -13.89 -2.41 -7.13
N ILE A 102 -14.38 -2.81 -8.29
CA ILE A 102 -15.06 -1.92 -9.24
C ILE A 102 -16.48 -2.48 -9.42
N LYS A 103 -17.50 -1.69 -9.10
CA LYS A 103 -18.90 -2.08 -9.26
C LYS A 103 -19.59 -1.13 -10.21
N ASN A 104 -20.44 -1.67 -11.07
CA ASN A 104 -21.37 -0.87 -11.86
C ASN A 104 -22.60 -0.54 -11.01
N ILE A 105 -22.82 0.75 -10.75
CA ILE A 105 -24.00 1.24 -10.03
C ILE A 105 -25.00 1.69 -11.10
N SER A 106 -25.99 0.87 -11.38
CA SER A 106 -27.02 1.27 -12.36
C SER A 106 -27.91 2.37 -11.77
N ARG A 107 -27.77 3.62 -12.23
CA ARG A 107 -28.72 4.69 -11.97
C ARG A 107 -29.70 4.90 -13.13
N PRO A 108 -30.95 5.32 -12.85
CA PRO A 108 -31.92 5.65 -13.89
C PRO A 108 -31.43 6.88 -14.68
N GLY A 109 -30.86 6.66 -15.87
CA GLY A 109 -30.26 7.73 -16.68
C GLY A 109 -29.43 7.26 -17.88
N GLY A 110 -29.08 5.96 -17.91
CA GLY A 110 -28.33 5.35 -19.03
C GLY A 110 -26.85 5.71 -19.07
N GLU A 111 -26.36 6.41 -18.04
CA GLU A 111 -24.93 6.68 -17.84
C GLU A 111 -24.29 5.52 -17.10
N LEU A 112 -23.03 5.23 -17.44
CA LEU A 112 -22.26 4.21 -16.74
C LEU A 112 -21.66 4.84 -15.49
N GLU A 113 -22.17 4.46 -14.32
CA GLU A 113 -21.62 4.89 -13.03
C GLU A 113 -20.87 3.74 -12.36
N LEU A 114 -19.71 4.04 -11.81
CA LEU A 114 -18.82 3.07 -11.18
C LEU A 114 -18.57 3.44 -9.72
N GLU A 115 -18.73 2.50 -8.80
CA GLU A 115 -18.19 2.56 -7.45
C GLU A 115 -16.82 1.89 -7.47
N ILE A 116 -15.77 2.62 -7.10
CA ILE A 116 -14.39 2.14 -7.14
C ILE A 116 -13.84 2.17 -5.72
N THR A 117 -13.46 1.01 -5.21
CA THR A 117 -12.73 0.86 -3.94
C THR A 117 -11.28 0.50 -4.21
N VAL A 118 -10.36 1.35 -3.77
CA VAL A 118 -8.91 1.12 -3.84
C VAL A 118 -8.31 1.00 -2.46
N TYR A 119 -7.27 0.18 -2.33
CA TYR A 119 -6.54 -0.02 -1.08
C TYR A 119 -5.16 0.60 -1.17
N THR A 120 -4.82 1.50 -0.26
CA THR A 120 -3.52 2.18 -0.21
C THR A 120 -2.71 1.76 1.01
N LEU A 121 -1.38 1.85 0.89
CA LEU A 121 -0.44 1.56 1.97
C LEU A 121 -0.27 2.80 2.86
N GLY A 122 -0.70 2.74 4.12
CA GLY A 122 -0.48 3.82 5.10
C GLY A 122 -1.29 5.10 4.85
N ASN A 123 -0.79 6.25 5.30
CA ASN A 123 -1.49 7.54 5.22
C ASN A 123 -1.23 8.28 3.89
N THR A 124 -1.23 7.52 2.80
CA THR A 124 -0.72 7.99 1.50
C THR A 124 -1.79 8.73 0.69
N ASN A 125 -1.35 9.60 -0.23
CA ASN A 125 -2.14 10.51 -1.06
C ASN A 125 -3.15 9.80 -2.00
N TYR A 126 -4.17 9.17 -1.42
CA TYR A 126 -5.32 8.62 -2.15
C TYR A 126 -5.92 9.65 -3.14
N ASN A 127 -5.98 10.92 -2.74
CA ASN A 127 -6.47 12.01 -3.58
C ASN A 127 -5.72 12.15 -4.92
N GLU A 128 -4.43 11.81 -4.96
CA GLU A 128 -3.64 11.85 -6.20
C GLU A 128 -3.93 10.65 -7.11
N LEU A 129 -4.16 9.47 -6.52
CA LEU A 129 -4.60 8.28 -7.23
C LEU A 129 -6.01 8.49 -7.83
N GLU A 130 -6.94 9.01 -7.04
CA GLU A 130 -8.30 9.34 -7.49
C GLU A 130 -8.25 10.31 -8.69
N LYS A 131 -7.50 11.40 -8.59
CA LYS A 131 -7.30 12.36 -9.70
C LYS A 131 -6.69 11.69 -10.94
N LYS A 132 -5.73 10.77 -10.76
CA LYS A 132 -5.16 9.99 -11.88
C LYS A 132 -6.20 9.11 -12.55
N ILE A 133 -7.05 8.43 -11.77
CA ILE A 133 -8.11 7.58 -12.31
C ILE A 133 -9.12 8.44 -13.07
N ILE A 134 -9.64 9.51 -12.45
CA ILE A 134 -10.61 10.42 -13.08
C ILE A 134 -10.03 10.99 -14.37
N SER A 135 -8.80 11.52 -14.35
CA SER A 135 -8.18 12.12 -15.54
C SER A 135 -7.85 11.10 -16.64
N GLY A 136 -7.49 9.86 -16.30
CA GLY A 136 -7.21 8.80 -17.26
C GLY A 136 -8.47 8.23 -17.95
N ILE A 137 -9.64 8.40 -17.31
CA ILE A 137 -10.93 7.99 -17.88
C ILE A 137 -11.61 9.14 -18.65
N THR A 138 -11.56 10.37 -18.11
CA THR A 138 -12.18 11.55 -18.73
C THR A 138 -11.37 12.16 -19.87
N ARG A 139 -10.07 11.86 -19.99
CA ARG A 139 -9.31 12.17 -21.21
C ARG A 139 -9.53 11.08 -22.25
N ASP A 140 -10.40 11.40 -23.20
CA ASP A 140 -10.65 10.66 -24.45
C ASP A 140 -9.33 10.18 -25.12
N PRO A 141 -9.22 8.90 -25.54
CA PRO A 141 -8.08 8.38 -26.33
C PRO A 141 -8.07 8.84 -27.81
N LYS A 142 -8.92 9.79 -28.24
CA LYS A 142 -8.72 10.49 -29.52
C LYS A 142 -7.55 11.47 -29.45
N LYS A 143 -6.31 10.96 -29.47
CA LYS A 143 -5.11 11.63 -30.03
C LYS A 143 -3.86 10.73 -29.92
N GLU A 144 -3.92 9.54 -30.51
CA GLU A 144 -2.69 8.85 -30.94
C GLU A 144 -2.95 8.18 -32.29
N GLY A 145 -3.13 9.05 -33.27
CA GLY A 145 -3.17 8.73 -34.69
C GLY A 145 -2.51 9.87 -35.45
N ASN A 146 -1.20 9.77 -35.63
CA ASN A 146 -0.40 10.24 -36.79
C ASN A 146 1.06 10.49 -36.36
N ARG A 147 1.95 9.54 -36.65
CA ARG A 147 2.88 9.63 -37.78
C ARG A 147 3.74 8.37 -37.86
#